data_AF-A0A235EYD3-F1
#
_entry.id   AF-A0A235EYD3-F1
#
_cell.length_a   1.000
_cell.length_b   1.000
_cell.length_c   1.000
_cell.angle_alpha   90.00
_cell.angle_beta   90.00
_cell.angle_gamma   90.00
#
_symmetry.space_group_name_H-M   'P 1'
#
loop_
_entity.id
_entity.type
_entity.pdbx_description
1 polymer ?
#
loop_
_entity_poly.entity_id
_entity_poly.type
_entity_poly.pdbx_seq_one_letter_code
_entity_poly.pdbx_strand_id
1 'polypeptide(L)'
;AAESGKLNISGPTIEIDRPQSSFDADLKDIHMTNHCGGGHAWVLPLASRLVGDFSTVYDGLAGEVLSAGFMLDNRKTALFREESWEELARLILGESNAEPMLRSVFTDAFYSRIGLEEAVGRLVPELRRHAGLPNPVLSFVFGNRTRRYIALIPFATLHQIPVVHVPYLDHDVFDFLFSLDPSMMEGGRLHDETIRRAYPEYADIPYEDKRVKAVMSATDHAYYRAARRAFFSYLRQAPAAATASLRKTQLYARTGADLLTSRSQATWYMRPALQTIELERLRLGC
;
A
#
# COMPACT_ATOMS: atom_id res chain seq x y z
N ALA A 1 1.58 -44.87 8.67
CA ALA A 1 2.78 -44.06 8.93
C ALA A 1 2.86 -43.03 7.83
N ALA A 2 2.36 -41.82 8.08
CA ALA A 2 2.43 -40.73 7.13
C ALA A 2 3.81 -40.09 7.27
N GLU A 3 4.65 -40.19 6.23
CA GLU A 3 5.89 -39.45 6.14
C GLU A 3 5.56 -37.96 6.19
N SER A 4 5.94 -37.33 7.29
CA SER A 4 6.00 -35.88 7.42
C SER A 4 7.04 -35.37 6.41
N GLY A 5 6.59 -35.06 5.19
CA GLY A 5 7.39 -34.34 4.22
C GLY A 5 7.79 -33.01 4.83
N LYS A 6 9.04 -32.92 5.31
CA LYS A 6 9.64 -31.67 5.74
C LYS A 6 9.57 -30.72 4.54
N LEU A 7 8.89 -29.59 4.70
CA LEU A 7 8.94 -28.52 3.71
C LEU A 7 10.37 -27.97 3.76
N ASN A 8 11.22 -28.48 2.86
CA ASN A 8 12.61 -28.07 2.78
C ASN A 8 12.62 -26.69 2.10
N ILE A 9 12.49 -25.62 2.89
CA ILE A 9 12.70 -24.24 2.43
C ILE A 9 14.21 -24.03 2.32
N SER A 10 14.88 -24.83 1.47
CA SER A 10 16.32 -24.80 1.22
C SER A 10 16.66 -24.10 -0.10
N GLY A 11 15.73 -23.30 -0.62
CA GLY A 11 15.98 -22.45 -1.78
C GLY A 11 16.90 -21.28 -1.42
N PRO A 12 17.77 -20.83 -2.34
CA PRO A 12 18.57 -19.64 -2.12
C PRO A 12 17.66 -18.41 -1.95
N THR A 13 17.86 -17.63 -0.89
CA THR A 13 17.31 -16.28 -0.79
C THR A 13 17.98 -15.44 -1.87
N ILE A 14 17.18 -14.91 -2.81
CA ILE A 14 17.66 -14.03 -3.88
C ILE A 14 17.23 -12.62 -3.54
N GLU A 15 18.20 -11.74 -3.34
CA GLU A 15 17.95 -10.30 -3.28
C GLU A 15 17.75 -9.75 -4.69
N ILE A 16 16.70 -8.96 -4.88
CA ILE A 16 16.40 -8.29 -6.14
C ILE A 16 16.65 -6.81 -5.95
N ASP A 17 17.45 -6.24 -6.86
CA ASP A 17 17.71 -4.82 -6.87
C ASP A 17 16.41 -4.00 -6.98
N ARG A 18 16.39 -2.86 -6.31
CA ARG A 18 15.34 -1.85 -6.49
C ARG A 18 15.23 -1.40 -7.95
N PRO A 19 14.13 -0.76 -8.36
CA PRO A 19 14.02 -0.17 -9.69
C PRO A 19 15.19 0.78 -9.97
N GLN A 20 15.62 0.88 -11.23
CA GLN A 20 16.69 1.81 -11.62
C GLN A 20 16.32 3.28 -11.37
N SER A 21 15.03 3.61 -11.41
CA SER A 21 14.49 4.95 -11.21
C SER A 21 13.20 4.87 -10.39
N SER A 22 13.18 5.51 -9.22
CA SER A 22 11.97 5.57 -8.38
C SER A 22 10.83 6.30 -9.08
N PHE A 23 11.16 7.33 -9.85
CA PHE A 23 10.17 8.14 -10.54
C PHE A 23 9.49 7.34 -11.65
N ASP A 24 10.26 6.68 -12.51
CA ASP A 24 9.70 5.90 -13.62
C ASP A 24 8.94 4.67 -13.10
N ALA A 25 9.40 4.10 -11.99
CA ALA A 25 8.70 3.00 -11.33
C ALA A 25 7.36 3.45 -10.73
N ASP A 26 7.31 4.59 -10.04
CA ASP A 26 6.04 5.15 -9.52
C ASP A 26 5.08 5.52 -10.67
N LEU A 27 5.59 6.10 -11.75
CA LEU A 27 4.78 6.43 -12.94
C LEU A 27 4.23 5.16 -13.60
N LYS A 28 5.09 4.15 -13.80
CA LYS A 28 4.69 2.85 -14.35
C LYS A 28 3.65 2.16 -13.46
N ASP A 29 3.82 2.19 -12.13
CA ASP A 29 2.84 1.64 -11.18
C ASP A 29 1.47 2.31 -11.32
N ILE A 30 1.41 3.65 -11.41
CA ILE A 30 0.16 4.38 -11.64
C ILE A 30 -0.55 3.88 -12.90
N HIS A 31 0.14 3.75 -14.02
CA HIS A 31 -0.47 3.29 -15.27
C HIS A 31 -0.86 1.81 -15.23
N MET A 32 0.02 0.94 -14.74
CA MET A 32 -0.25 -0.50 -14.66
C MET A 32 -1.44 -0.81 -13.76
N THR A 33 -1.67 0.02 -12.75
CA THR A 33 -2.80 -0.12 -11.83
C THR A 33 -4.05 0.64 -12.26
N ASN A 34 -4.14 1.08 -13.52
CA ASN A 34 -5.26 1.87 -14.04
C ASN A 34 -5.58 3.10 -13.18
N HIS A 35 -4.55 3.77 -12.67
CA HIS A 35 -4.61 4.93 -11.77
C HIS A 35 -5.29 4.66 -10.41
N CYS A 36 -5.59 3.39 -10.07
CA CYS A 36 -6.15 2.98 -8.78
C CYS A 36 -5.08 2.70 -7.71
N GLY A 37 -3.81 2.55 -8.11
CA GLY A 37 -2.67 2.31 -7.24
C GLY A 37 -1.77 3.53 -7.05
N GLY A 38 -0.60 3.30 -6.47
CA GLY A 38 0.41 4.33 -6.18
C GLY A 38 1.34 3.93 -5.05
N GLY A 39 1.83 2.71 -5.03
CA GLY A 39 2.68 2.21 -3.95
C GLY A 39 3.20 0.81 -4.13
N HIS A 40 3.02 0.22 -5.31
CA HIS A 40 3.51 -1.11 -5.64
C HIS A 40 4.76 -1.06 -6.52
N ALA A 41 5.31 0.13 -6.81
CA ALA A 41 6.51 0.31 -7.62
C ALA A 41 7.71 -0.57 -7.20
N TRP A 42 7.79 -0.93 -5.92
CA TRP A 42 8.82 -1.82 -5.38
C TRP A 42 8.73 -3.27 -5.91
N VAL A 43 7.56 -3.71 -6.38
CA VAL A 43 7.35 -5.08 -6.90
C VAL A 43 7.69 -5.18 -8.39
N LEU A 44 7.90 -4.06 -9.08
CA LEU A 44 8.19 -4.05 -10.53
C LEU A 44 9.48 -4.80 -10.92
N PRO A 45 10.60 -4.71 -10.17
CA PRO A 45 11.79 -5.49 -10.46
C PRO A 45 11.56 -6.99 -10.27
N LEU A 46 10.81 -7.37 -9.23
CA LEU A 46 10.40 -8.77 -9.01
C LEU A 46 9.55 -9.26 -10.18
N ALA A 47 8.51 -8.51 -10.57
CA ALA A 47 7.69 -8.85 -11.73
C ALA A 47 8.53 -9.04 -12.99
N SER A 48 9.45 -8.11 -13.26
CA SER A 48 10.34 -8.18 -14.43
C SER A 48 11.28 -9.39 -14.40
N ARG A 49 11.72 -9.82 -13.21
CA ARG A 49 12.58 -10.98 -13.02
C ARG A 49 11.84 -12.30 -13.17
N LEU A 50 10.55 -12.34 -12.82
CA LEU A 50 9.74 -13.55 -12.85
C LEU A 50 9.12 -13.81 -14.23
N VAL A 51 8.81 -12.74 -14.98
CA VAL A 51 8.25 -12.84 -16.33
C VAL A 51 9.23 -13.54 -17.27
N GLY A 52 8.73 -14.56 -17.99
CA GLY A 52 9.50 -15.36 -18.95
C GLY A 52 10.17 -16.60 -18.34
N ASP A 53 10.56 -16.52 -17.07
CA ASP A 53 11.25 -17.62 -16.38
C ASP A 53 10.31 -18.52 -15.57
N PHE A 54 9.16 -17.99 -15.15
CA PHE A 54 8.19 -18.72 -14.33
C PHE A 54 6.79 -18.67 -14.96
N SER A 55 6.13 -19.82 -15.01
CA SER A 55 4.71 -19.92 -15.40
C SER A 55 3.76 -19.71 -14.24
N THR A 56 4.24 -19.86 -13.00
CA THR A 56 3.43 -19.93 -11.79
C THR A 56 4.10 -19.20 -10.64
N VAL A 57 3.34 -18.37 -9.92
CA VAL A 57 3.79 -17.65 -8.72
C VAL A 57 2.74 -17.77 -7.62
N TYR A 58 3.20 -17.75 -6.36
CA TYR A 58 2.35 -17.66 -5.18
C TYR A 58 2.54 -16.27 -4.56
N ASP A 59 1.45 -15.52 -4.45
CA ASP A 59 1.40 -14.20 -3.84
C ASP A 59 0.67 -14.26 -2.49
N GLY A 60 1.22 -13.59 -1.48
CA GLY A 60 0.70 -13.58 -0.11
C GLY A 60 -0.50 -12.66 0.12
N LEU A 61 -1.20 -12.20 -0.93
CA LEU A 61 -2.34 -11.30 -0.85
C LEU A 61 -3.29 -11.72 0.29
N ALA A 62 -3.67 -10.74 1.11
CA ALA A 62 -4.55 -10.87 2.27
C ALA A 62 -3.97 -11.63 3.48
N GLY A 63 -2.82 -12.30 3.38
CA GLY A 63 -2.24 -13.03 4.50
C GLY A 63 -2.03 -12.19 5.76
N GLU A 64 -1.43 -11.02 5.62
CA GLU A 64 -1.18 -10.10 6.75
C GLU A 64 -2.50 -9.60 7.41
N VAL A 65 -3.53 -9.34 6.60
CA VAL A 65 -4.83 -8.85 7.10
C VAL A 65 -5.63 -9.97 7.77
N LEU A 66 -5.67 -11.15 7.16
CA LEU A 66 -6.50 -12.27 7.62
C LEU A 66 -5.87 -13.06 8.76
N SER A 67 -4.53 -13.16 8.82
CA SER A 67 -3.85 -14.00 9.81
C SER A 67 -3.09 -13.21 10.89
N ALA A 68 -2.58 -12.01 10.57
CA ALA A 68 -1.81 -11.19 11.51
C ALA A 68 -2.59 -9.98 12.06
N GLY A 69 -3.84 -9.79 11.63
CA GLY A 69 -4.69 -8.70 12.11
C GLY A 69 -4.18 -7.32 11.68
N PHE A 70 -3.58 -7.19 10.50
CA PHE A 70 -3.08 -5.89 10.04
C PHE A 70 -4.16 -4.80 10.05
N MET A 71 -3.84 -3.66 10.69
CA MET A 71 -4.74 -2.53 10.97
C MET A 71 -5.96 -2.85 11.85
N LEU A 72 -5.97 -4.02 12.50
CA LEU A 72 -6.84 -4.24 13.63
C LEU A 72 -6.39 -3.33 14.79
N ASP A 73 -7.34 -2.65 15.40
CA ASP A 73 -7.09 -1.65 16.42
C ASP A 73 -8.26 -1.64 17.42
N ASN A 74 -7.93 -1.59 18.70
CA ASN A 74 -8.93 -1.68 19.76
C ASN A 74 -9.88 -0.48 19.74
N ARG A 75 -9.41 0.72 19.35
CA ARG A 75 -10.28 1.89 19.23
C ARG A 75 -11.26 1.74 18.06
N LYS A 76 -10.82 1.28 16.89
CA LYS A 76 -11.71 0.97 15.76
C LYS A 76 -12.75 -0.09 16.14
N THR A 77 -12.35 -1.16 16.80
CA THR A 77 -13.26 -2.21 17.27
C THR A 77 -14.29 -1.68 18.26
N ALA A 78 -13.87 -0.83 19.22
CA ALA A 78 -14.80 -0.18 20.15
C ALA A 78 -15.81 0.73 19.43
N LEU A 79 -15.35 1.57 18.51
CA LEU A 79 -16.22 2.47 17.74
C LEU A 79 -17.22 1.72 16.84
N PHE A 80 -16.84 0.56 16.30
CA PHE A 80 -17.78 -0.33 15.62
C PHE A 80 -18.88 -0.85 16.55
N ARG A 81 -18.52 -1.29 17.77
CA ARG A 81 -19.47 -1.80 18.78
C ARG A 81 -20.40 -0.73 19.31
N GLU A 82 -19.89 0.49 19.46
CA GLU A 82 -20.65 1.66 19.91
C GLU A 82 -21.51 2.27 18.79
N GLU A 83 -21.38 1.79 17.56
CA GLU A 83 -22.00 2.37 16.37
C GLU A 83 -21.67 3.86 16.15
N SER A 84 -20.50 4.29 16.63
CA SER A 84 -19.97 5.65 16.54
C SER A 84 -19.41 5.93 15.14
N TRP A 85 -20.25 5.81 14.11
CA TRP A 85 -19.85 5.74 12.70
C TRP A 85 -19.04 6.94 12.20
N GLU A 86 -19.46 8.16 12.57
CA GLU A 86 -18.80 9.38 12.12
C GLU A 86 -17.42 9.57 12.73
N GLU A 87 -17.26 9.17 13.99
CA GLU A 87 -15.98 9.18 14.69
C GLU A 87 -15.05 8.13 14.10
N LEU A 88 -15.56 6.91 13.85
CA LEU A 88 -14.82 5.85 13.17
C LEU A 88 -14.36 6.27 11.77
N ALA A 89 -15.24 6.91 10.99
CA ALA A 89 -14.91 7.41 9.66
C ALA A 89 -13.78 8.45 9.71
N ARG A 90 -13.83 9.38 10.67
CA ARG A 90 -12.76 10.39 10.87
C ARG A 90 -11.46 9.77 11.31
N LEU A 91 -11.51 8.78 12.22
CA LEU A 91 -10.33 8.05 12.65
C LEU A 91 -9.63 7.43 11.43
N ILE A 92 -10.37 6.67 10.61
CA ILE A 92 -9.84 6.00 9.41
C ILE A 92 -9.28 7.01 8.40
N LEU A 93 -10.02 8.08 8.07
CA LEU A 93 -9.57 9.10 7.13
C LEU A 93 -8.33 9.86 7.64
N GLY A 94 -8.16 9.93 8.96
CA GLY A 94 -7.05 10.62 9.63
C GLY A 94 -5.79 9.76 9.87
N GLU A 95 -5.83 8.44 9.69
CA GLU A 95 -4.75 7.52 10.10
C GLU A 95 -3.38 7.86 9.50
N SER A 96 -3.36 8.33 8.26
CA SER A 96 -2.11 8.70 7.58
C SER A 96 -1.53 10.04 8.04
N ASN A 97 -2.32 10.86 8.75
CA ASN A 97 -2.04 12.27 9.04
C ASN A 97 -1.58 13.06 7.79
N ALA A 98 -2.10 12.68 6.61
CA ALA A 98 -1.72 13.27 5.33
C ALA A 98 -2.34 14.66 5.09
N GLU A 99 -3.26 15.10 5.93
CA GLU A 99 -4.06 16.31 5.69
C GLU A 99 -3.21 17.61 5.57
N PRO A 100 -2.25 17.92 6.48
CA PRO A 100 -1.37 19.07 6.31
C PRO A 100 -0.55 18.99 5.01
N MET A 101 -0.17 17.77 4.65
CA MET A 101 0.61 17.47 3.46
C MET A 101 -0.21 17.74 2.18
N LEU A 102 -1.43 17.20 2.09
CA LEU A 102 -2.31 17.38 0.93
C LEU A 102 -2.67 18.86 0.72
N ARG A 103 -2.90 19.63 1.79
CA ARG A 103 -3.15 21.09 1.70
C ARG A 103 -2.00 21.87 1.06
N SER A 104 -0.76 21.43 1.26
CA SER A 104 0.41 22.04 0.63
C SER A 104 0.59 21.67 -0.84
N VAL A 105 -0.05 20.58 -1.30
CA VAL A 105 0.02 20.11 -2.69
C VAL A 105 -1.11 20.70 -3.54
N PHE A 106 -2.32 20.76 -3.00
CA PHE A 106 -3.54 21.11 -3.76
C PHE A 106 -3.99 22.56 -3.58
N THR A 107 -4.51 23.16 -4.65
CA THR A 107 -5.07 24.51 -4.61
C THR A 107 -6.32 24.58 -3.73
N ASP A 108 -6.63 25.76 -3.18
CA ASP A 108 -7.83 25.95 -2.36
C ASP A 108 -9.11 25.62 -3.12
N ALA A 109 -9.15 25.93 -4.44
CA ALA A 109 -10.26 25.59 -5.32
C ALA A 109 -10.42 24.08 -5.57
N PHE A 110 -9.33 23.32 -5.63
CA PHE A 110 -9.43 21.86 -5.68
C PHE A 110 -9.89 21.32 -4.33
N TYR A 111 -9.25 21.80 -3.26
CA TYR A 111 -9.45 21.33 -1.91
C TYR A 111 -10.89 21.56 -1.42
N SER A 112 -11.54 22.66 -1.81
CA SER A 112 -12.95 22.93 -1.49
C SER A 112 -13.94 21.92 -2.08
N ARG A 113 -13.53 21.13 -3.08
CA ARG A 113 -14.36 20.09 -3.74
C ARG A 113 -14.18 18.71 -3.14
N ILE A 114 -13.16 18.50 -2.29
CA ILE A 114 -12.84 17.21 -1.66
C ILE A 114 -12.95 17.29 -0.14
N GLY A 115 -14.01 17.95 0.34
CA GLY A 115 -14.21 18.21 1.76
C GLY A 115 -14.30 16.95 2.61
N LEU A 116 -13.74 17.01 3.82
CA LEU A 116 -13.74 15.90 4.78
C LEU A 116 -15.14 15.38 5.09
N GLU A 117 -16.12 16.28 5.25
CA GLU A 117 -17.50 15.90 5.58
C GLU A 117 -18.16 15.06 4.48
N GLU A 118 -17.87 15.34 3.22
CA GLU A 118 -18.33 14.53 2.09
C GLU A 118 -17.67 13.15 2.11
N ALA A 119 -16.37 13.07 2.42
CA ALA A 119 -15.67 11.80 2.55
C ALA A 119 -16.22 10.96 3.72
N VAL A 120 -16.51 11.59 4.87
CA VAL A 120 -17.19 10.96 6.01
C VAL A 120 -18.57 10.45 5.60
N GLY A 121 -19.39 11.29 4.96
CA GLY A 121 -20.74 10.93 4.52
C GLY A 121 -20.77 9.75 3.56
N ARG A 122 -19.73 9.59 2.73
CA ARG A 122 -19.55 8.41 1.85
C ARG A 122 -19.04 7.17 2.59
N LEU A 123 -18.19 7.36 3.59
CA LEU A 123 -17.56 6.26 4.32
C LEU A 123 -18.52 5.62 5.33
N VAL A 124 -19.38 6.40 6.00
CA VAL A 124 -20.33 5.89 7.01
C VAL A 124 -21.24 4.77 6.46
N PRO A 125 -21.88 4.90 5.29
CA PRO A 125 -22.67 3.82 4.71
C PRO A 125 -21.87 2.55 4.42
N GLU A 126 -20.60 2.69 4.02
CA GLU A 126 -19.71 1.54 3.81
C GLU A 126 -19.41 0.84 5.13
N LEU A 127 -19.04 1.58 6.18
CA LEU A 127 -18.75 1.02 7.51
C LEU A 127 -19.94 0.21 8.05
N ARG A 128 -21.17 0.72 7.89
CA ARG A 128 -22.38 0.03 8.33
C ARG A 128 -22.58 -1.34 7.67
N ARG A 129 -22.08 -1.56 6.44
CA ARG A 129 -22.16 -2.87 5.76
C ARG A 129 -21.38 -3.96 6.47
N HIS A 130 -20.39 -3.59 7.29
CA HIS A 130 -19.52 -4.54 7.97
C HIS A 130 -19.93 -4.81 9.43
N ALA A 131 -20.86 -4.03 10.00
CA ALA A 131 -21.18 -4.04 11.43
C ALA A 131 -21.65 -5.41 11.97
N GLY A 132 -22.40 -6.18 11.17
CA GLY A 132 -22.93 -7.48 11.55
C GLY A 132 -21.99 -8.67 11.36
N LEU A 133 -20.74 -8.44 10.97
CA LEU A 133 -19.77 -9.51 10.70
C LEU A 133 -18.96 -9.85 11.97
N PRO A 134 -18.40 -11.07 12.09
CA PRO A 134 -17.63 -11.48 13.27
C PRO A 134 -16.47 -10.52 13.58
N ASN A 135 -15.80 -10.03 12.54
CA ASN A 135 -14.74 -9.03 12.65
C ASN A 135 -14.98 -7.86 11.67
N PRO A 136 -15.74 -6.83 12.08
CA PRO A 136 -16.12 -5.71 11.22
C PRO A 136 -14.93 -4.91 10.69
N VAL A 137 -13.89 -4.71 11.52
CA VAL A 137 -12.68 -3.97 11.14
C VAL A 137 -11.92 -4.72 10.05
N LEU A 138 -11.66 -6.02 10.26
CA LEU A 138 -10.99 -6.86 9.27
C LEU A 138 -11.78 -6.91 7.97
N SER A 139 -13.10 -7.08 8.05
CA SER A 139 -13.98 -7.08 6.87
C SER A 139 -13.89 -5.78 6.08
N PHE A 140 -13.95 -4.63 6.77
CA PHE A 140 -13.80 -3.33 6.14
C PHE A 140 -12.43 -3.16 5.48
N VAL A 141 -11.34 -3.49 6.20
CA VAL A 141 -9.97 -3.38 5.70
C VAL A 141 -9.75 -4.29 4.49
N PHE A 142 -10.20 -5.53 4.56
CA PHE A 142 -10.12 -6.48 3.46
C PHE A 142 -10.87 -5.95 2.23
N GLY A 143 -12.14 -5.57 2.40
CA GLY A 143 -13.02 -5.14 1.30
C GLY A 143 -12.58 -3.83 0.62
N ASN A 144 -12.05 -2.88 1.38
CA ASN A 144 -11.77 -1.52 0.89
C ASN A 144 -10.29 -1.25 0.62
N ARG A 145 -9.36 -1.91 1.33
CA ARG A 145 -7.92 -1.77 1.08
C ARG A 145 -7.34 -2.99 0.37
N THR A 146 -7.47 -4.18 0.94
CA THR A 146 -6.80 -5.37 0.38
C THR A 146 -7.31 -5.69 -1.02
N ARG A 147 -8.63 -5.81 -1.18
CA ARG A 147 -9.27 -6.14 -2.46
C ARG A 147 -9.11 -5.04 -3.52
N ARG A 148 -9.16 -3.77 -3.14
CA ARG A 148 -9.17 -2.65 -4.11
C ARG A 148 -7.79 -2.08 -4.43
N TYR A 149 -6.86 -2.17 -3.49
CA TYR A 149 -5.54 -1.56 -3.61
C TYR A 149 -4.43 -2.61 -3.66
N ILE A 150 -4.33 -3.49 -2.67
CA ILE A 150 -3.22 -4.46 -2.60
C ILE A 150 -3.34 -5.56 -3.67
N ALA A 151 -4.56 -5.97 -4.01
CA ALA A 151 -4.82 -6.97 -5.04
C ALA A 151 -4.33 -6.55 -6.44
N LEU A 152 -4.00 -5.27 -6.63
CA LEU A 152 -3.37 -4.79 -7.85
C LEU A 152 -1.97 -5.39 -8.05
N ILE A 153 -1.27 -5.83 -6.99
CA ILE A 153 0.01 -6.54 -7.14
C ILE A 153 -0.18 -7.84 -7.95
N PRO A 154 -0.95 -8.85 -7.47
CA PRO A 154 -1.08 -10.10 -8.21
C PRO A 154 -1.87 -9.96 -9.52
N PHE A 155 -2.88 -9.08 -9.58
CA PHE A 155 -3.80 -9.06 -10.72
C PHE A 155 -3.49 -7.99 -11.77
N ALA A 156 -2.82 -6.89 -11.40
CA ALA A 156 -2.42 -5.85 -12.35
C ALA A 156 -0.91 -5.88 -12.63
N THR A 157 -0.07 -6.10 -11.62
CA THR A 157 1.38 -6.05 -11.81
C THR A 157 1.99 -7.37 -12.26
N LEU A 158 1.55 -8.49 -11.68
CA LEU A 158 2.01 -9.82 -12.04
C LEU A 158 1.20 -10.46 -13.19
N HIS A 159 0.36 -9.68 -13.88
CA HIS A 159 -0.58 -10.15 -14.89
C HIS A 159 0.05 -10.88 -16.08
N GLN A 160 1.35 -10.70 -16.34
CA GLN A 160 2.08 -11.36 -17.42
C GLN A 160 2.54 -12.78 -17.05
N ILE A 161 2.42 -13.15 -15.78
CA ILE A 161 2.71 -14.50 -15.30
C ILE A 161 1.44 -15.34 -15.52
N PRO A 162 1.52 -16.48 -16.23
CA PRO A 162 0.34 -17.26 -16.61
C PRO A 162 -0.57 -17.65 -15.45
N VAL A 163 0.01 -18.01 -14.29
CA VAL A 163 -0.74 -18.42 -13.10
C VAL A 163 -0.22 -17.69 -11.86
N VAL A 164 -1.11 -16.98 -11.17
CA VAL A 164 -0.81 -16.36 -9.87
C VAL A 164 -1.78 -16.92 -8.84
N HIS A 165 -1.26 -17.73 -7.91
CA HIS A 165 -2.02 -18.25 -6.78
C HIS A 165 -2.00 -17.26 -5.62
N VAL A 166 -3.13 -17.13 -4.93
CA VAL A 166 -3.33 -16.28 -3.75
C VAL A 166 -3.89 -17.14 -2.62
N PRO A 167 -3.05 -17.94 -1.94
CA PRO A 167 -3.51 -19.05 -1.08
C PRO A 167 -4.42 -18.62 0.07
N TYR A 168 -4.27 -17.41 0.59
CA TYR A 168 -5.13 -16.87 1.65
C TYR A 168 -6.55 -16.52 1.18
N LEU A 169 -6.81 -16.57 -0.13
CA LEU A 169 -8.15 -16.43 -0.72
C LEU A 169 -8.76 -17.79 -1.11
N ASP A 170 -8.11 -18.91 -0.78
CA ASP A 170 -8.78 -20.20 -0.78
C ASP A 170 -10.02 -20.14 0.12
N HIS A 171 -11.13 -20.75 -0.30
CA HIS A 171 -12.41 -20.61 0.38
C HIS A 171 -12.36 -21.08 1.83
N ASP A 172 -11.75 -22.23 2.10
CA ASP A 172 -11.72 -22.81 3.44
C ASP A 172 -10.79 -22.00 4.35
N VAL A 173 -9.63 -21.58 3.82
CA VAL A 173 -8.68 -20.72 4.55
C VAL A 173 -9.29 -19.35 4.85
N PHE A 174 -9.93 -18.75 3.85
CA PHE A 174 -10.56 -17.45 3.98
C PHE A 174 -11.69 -17.49 5.00
N ASP A 175 -12.66 -18.40 4.84
CA ASP A 175 -13.82 -18.49 5.72
C ASP A 175 -13.42 -18.79 7.17
N PHE A 176 -12.41 -19.67 7.36
CA PHE A 176 -11.84 -19.92 8.68
C PHE A 176 -11.28 -18.63 9.29
N LEU A 177 -10.31 -17.99 8.63
CA LEU A 177 -9.63 -16.81 9.16
C LEU A 177 -10.59 -15.63 9.37
N PHE A 178 -11.53 -15.42 8.45
CA PHE A 178 -12.49 -14.33 8.48
C PHE A 178 -13.54 -14.48 9.60
N SER A 179 -13.77 -15.73 10.07
CA SER A 179 -14.69 -16.03 11.16
C SER A 179 -14.11 -15.87 12.57
N LEU A 180 -12.79 -15.69 12.70
CA LEU A 180 -12.12 -15.66 13.99
C LEU A 180 -12.43 -14.37 14.78
N ASP A 181 -12.48 -14.51 16.10
CA ASP A 181 -12.61 -13.37 17.00
C ASP A 181 -11.38 -12.44 16.87
N PRO A 182 -11.56 -11.11 16.80
CA PRO A 182 -10.47 -10.16 16.69
C PRO A 182 -9.34 -10.36 17.72
N SER A 183 -9.68 -10.78 18.95
CA SER A 183 -8.70 -10.99 20.02
C SER A 183 -7.65 -12.05 19.67
N MET A 184 -7.97 -13.01 18.80
CA MET A 184 -7.00 -14.03 18.37
C MET A 184 -5.87 -13.44 17.53
N MET A 185 -6.14 -12.35 16.80
CA MET A 185 -5.18 -11.71 15.90
C MET A 185 -4.45 -10.51 16.51
N GLU A 186 -4.87 -10.04 17.70
CA GLU A 186 -4.22 -8.93 18.39
C GLU A 186 -2.70 -9.15 18.51
N GLY A 187 -1.94 -8.15 18.09
CA GLY A 187 -0.48 -8.20 18.12
C GLY A 187 0.15 -9.28 17.24
N GLY A 188 -0.56 -9.81 16.24
CA GLY A 188 -0.06 -10.85 15.34
C GLY A 188 0.00 -12.25 15.98
N ARG A 189 -0.63 -12.45 17.15
CA ARG A 189 -0.52 -13.71 17.92
C ARG A 189 -0.87 -14.96 17.11
N LEU A 190 -2.02 -14.96 16.42
CA LEU A 190 -2.44 -16.09 15.59
C LEU A 190 -1.36 -16.45 14.56
N HIS A 191 -0.87 -15.47 13.80
CA HIS A 191 0.17 -15.65 12.80
C HIS A 191 1.46 -16.23 13.41
N ASP A 192 2.00 -15.56 14.42
CA ASP A 192 3.30 -15.91 15.00
C ASP A 192 3.27 -17.27 15.72
N GLU A 193 2.18 -17.56 16.44
CA GLU A 193 2.00 -18.86 17.10
C GLU A 193 1.78 -19.99 16.12
N THR A 194 1.04 -19.76 15.04
CA THR A 194 0.80 -20.80 14.02
C THR A 194 2.11 -21.20 13.36
N ILE A 195 2.92 -20.23 12.93
CA ILE A 195 4.21 -20.51 12.30
C ILE A 195 5.16 -21.21 13.28
N ARG A 196 5.27 -20.71 14.52
CA ARG A 196 6.15 -21.32 15.55
C ARG A 196 5.77 -22.76 15.88
N ARG A 197 4.46 -23.09 15.88
CA ARG A 197 3.97 -24.44 16.14
C ARG A 197 4.13 -25.36 14.93
N ALA A 198 3.91 -24.85 13.72
CA ALA A 198 4.00 -25.63 12.48
C ALA A 198 5.45 -25.90 12.06
N TYR A 199 6.36 -24.96 12.35
CA TYR A 199 7.77 -25.00 11.95
C TYR A 199 8.69 -24.70 13.14
N PRO A 200 8.69 -25.55 14.19
CA PRO A 200 9.49 -25.33 15.39
C PRO A 200 10.99 -25.23 15.11
N GLU A 201 11.48 -25.82 14.02
CA GLU A 201 12.87 -25.75 13.58
C GLU A 201 13.33 -24.35 13.13
N TYR A 202 12.40 -23.43 12.86
CA TYR A 202 12.69 -22.05 12.47
C TYR A 202 12.24 -21.03 13.53
N ALA A 203 11.90 -21.49 14.74
CA ALA A 203 11.38 -20.65 15.81
C ALA A 203 12.41 -19.61 16.32
N ASP A 204 13.68 -19.76 15.97
CA ASP A 204 14.78 -18.87 16.28
C ASP A 204 14.92 -17.69 15.29
N ILE A 205 14.27 -17.76 14.12
CA ILE A 205 14.26 -16.67 13.14
C ILE A 205 13.30 -15.57 13.64
N PRO A 206 13.77 -14.35 13.92
CA PRO A 206 12.92 -13.27 14.39
C PRO A 206 12.02 -12.73 13.27
N TYR A 207 10.81 -12.31 13.64
CA TYR A 207 9.95 -11.49 12.78
C TYR A 207 10.46 -10.05 12.70
N GLU A 208 9.90 -9.25 11.78
CA GLU A 208 10.27 -7.86 11.56
C GLU A 208 10.18 -7.01 12.85
N ASP A 209 11.28 -6.34 13.22
CA ASP A 209 11.26 -5.32 14.27
C ASP A 209 10.93 -3.94 13.66
N LYS A 210 9.66 -3.55 13.76
CA LYS A 210 9.15 -2.26 13.26
C LYS A 210 9.79 -1.03 13.91
N ARG A 211 10.58 -1.18 14.99
CA ARG A 211 11.32 -0.09 15.63
C ARG A 211 12.64 0.21 14.92
N VAL A 212 13.16 -0.74 14.15
CA VAL A 212 14.40 -0.56 13.38
C VAL A 212 14.07 0.24 12.13
N LYS A 213 14.54 1.49 12.09
CA LYS A 213 14.39 2.33 10.90
C LYS A 213 15.45 1.96 9.86
N ALA A 214 15.05 1.91 8.60
CA ALA A 214 15.98 1.76 7.49
C ALA A 214 17.03 2.89 7.52
N VAL A 215 18.31 2.51 7.43
CA VAL A 215 19.42 3.46 7.32
C VAL A 215 19.66 3.76 5.85
N MET A 216 19.50 5.02 5.44
CA MET A 216 19.78 5.43 4.07
C MET A 216 21.27 5.66 3.86
N SER A 217 21.82 4.99 2.87
CA SER A 217 23.19 5.20 2.40
C SER A 217 23.29 6.41 1.46
N ALA A 218 24.52 6.80 1.10
CA ALA A 218 24.75 7.87 0.13
C ALA A 218 24.18 7.55 -1.26
N THR A 219 24.20 6.27 -1.67
CA THR A 219 23.62 5.81 -2.94
C THR A 219 22.09 5.90 -2.91
N ASP A 220 21.45 5.66 -1.77
CA ASP A 220 20.00 5.87 -1.59
C ASP A 220 19.61 7.33 -1.73
N HIS A 221 20.38 8.23 -1.11
CA HIS A 221 20.15 9.66 -1.26
C HIS A 221 20.33 10.13 -2.72
N ALA A 222 21.33 9.59 -3.43
CA ALA A 222 21.53 9.87 -4.86
C ALA A 222 20.35 9.37 -5.71
N TYR A 223 19.87 8.15 -5.43
CA TYR A 223 18.72 7.54 -6.09
C TYR A 223 17.45 8.40 -5.97
N TYR A 224 17.06 8.79 -4.75
CA TYR A 224 15.89 9.67 -4.56
C TYR A 224 16.11 11.10 -5.05
N ARG A 225 17.37 11.57 -5.16
CA ARG A 225 17.66 12.86 -5.80
C ARG A 225 17.43 12.80 -7.31
N ALA A 226 17.81 11.71 -7.97
CA ALA A 226 17.52 11.51 -9.38
C ALA A 226 16.00 11.52 -9.65
N ALA A 227 15.22 10.83 -8.81
CA ALA A 227 13.76 10.84 -8.90
C ALA A 227 13.16 12.26 -8.79
N ARG A 228 13.67 13.10 -7.88
CA ARG A 228 13.24 14.50 -7.76
C ARG A 228 13.58 15.34 -8.99
N ARG A 229 14.72 15.10 -9.63
CA ARG A 229 15.09 15.79 -10.89
C ARG A 229 14.15 15.39 -12.03
N ALA A 230 13.84 14.10 -12.13
CA ALA A 230 12.89 13.58 -13.09
C ALA A 230 11.50 14.18 -12.86
N PHE A 231 11.00 14.17 -11.61
CA PHE A 231 9.74 14.79 -11.25
C PHE A 231 9.69 16.30 -11.55
N PHE A 232 10.76 17.05 -11.23
CA PHE A 232 10.85 18.48 -11.56
C PHE A 232 10.71 18.71 -13.07
N SER A 233 11.43 17.91 -13.86
CA SER A 233 11.39 17.99 -15.33
C SER A 233 10.01 17.62 -15.88
N TYR A 234 9.39 16.60 -15.31
CA TYR A 234 8.05 16.16 -15.66
C TYR A 234 6.99 17.22 -15.32
N LEU A 235 7.05 17.83 -14.13
CA LEU A 235 6.15 18.91 -13.70
C LEU A 235 6.24 20.14 -14.62
N ARG A 236 7.45 20.44 -15.12
CA ARG A 236 7.68 21.52 -16.10
C ARG A 236 7.07 21.24 -17.48
N GLN A 237 7.03 19.96 -17.88
CA GLN A 237 6.51 19.52 -19.17
C GLN A 237 5.00 19.25 -19.14
N ALA A 238 4.41 19.09 -17.95
CA ALA A 238 2.99 18.81 -17.82
C ALA A 238 2.12 19.99 -18.34
N PRO A 239 1.05 19.71 -19.11
CA PRO A 239 0.12 20.73 -19.57
C PRO A 239 -0.42 21.58 -18.41
N ALA A 240 -0.67 22.87 -18.66
CA ALA A 240 -1.21 23.77 -17.64
C ALA A 240 -2.54 23.25 -17.07
N ALA A 241 -3.40 22.70 -17.93
CA ALA A 241 -4.67 22.09 -17.55
C ALA A 241 -4.48 20.85 -16.65
N ALA A 242 -3.50 19.99 -16.94
CA ALA A 242 -3.22 18.77 -16.19
C ALA A 242 -2.68 19.02 -14.77
N THR A 243 -2.37 20.27 -14.44
CA THR A 243 -1.74 20.68 -13.18
C THR A 243 -2.51 21.81 -12.49
N ALA A 244 -3.71 22.13 -12.98
CA ALA A 244 -4.55 23.21 -12.45
C ALA A 244 -4.97 22.98 -11.00
N SER A 245 -5.06 21.72 -10.59
CA SER A 245 -5.41 21.29 -9.24
C SER A 245 -4.25 21.43 -8.24
N LEU A 246 -3.02 21.70 -8.71
CA LEU A 246 -1.80 21.70 -7.90
C LEU A 246 -1.24 23.10 -7.62
N ARG A 247 -0.70 23.30 -6.42
CA ARG A 247 0.07 24.50 -6.05
C ARG A 247 1.48 24.44 -6.64
N LYS A 248 1.60 24.67 -7.95
CA LYS A 248 2.88 24.55 -8.68
C LYS A 248 4.03 25.32 -8.02
N THR A 249 3.80 26.56 -7.58
CA THR A 249 4.84 27.38 -6.95
C THR A 249 5.39 26.71 -5.68
N GLN A 250 4.52 26.11 -4.86
CA GLN A 250 4.93 25.39 -3.66
C GLN A 250 5.66 24.08 -4.01
N LEU A 251 5.16 23.32 -5.00
CA LEU A 251 5.81 22.11 -5.48
C LEU A 251 7.19 22.39 -6.07
N TYR A 252 7.35 23.46 -6.85
CA TYR A 252 8.65 23.88 -7.39
C TYR A 252 9.60 24.33 -6.29
N ALA A 253 9.14 25.17 -5.35
CA ALA A 253 9.95 25.60 -4.22
C ALA A 253 10.41 24.40 -3.38
N ARG A 254 9.50 23.46 -3.10
CA ARG A 254 9.81 22.25 -2.32
C ARG A 254 10.78 21.34 -3.04
N THR A 255 10.51 21.03 -4.31
CA THR A 255 11.37 20.17 -5.13
C THR A 255 12.76 20.80 -5.29
N GLY A 256 12.82 22.12 -5.52
CA GLY A 256 14.08 22.87 -5.58
C GLY A 256 14.87 22.81 -4.28
N ALA A 257 14.24 23.08 -3.14
CA ALA A 257 14.88 22.95 -1.82
C ALA A 257 15.39 21.52 -1.56
N ASP A 258 14.61 20.51 -1.94
CA ASP A 258 14.99 19.11 -1.78
C ASP A 258 16.16 18.71 -2.71
N LEU A 259 16.29 19.32 -3.89
CA LEU A 259 17.44 19.09 -4.78
C LEU A 259 18.75 19.69 -4.24
N LEU A 260 18.64 20.79 -3.50
CA LEU A 260 19.76 21.46 -2.83
C LEU A 260 20.19 20.76 -1.54
N THR A 261 19.28 20.04 -0.88
CA THR A 261 19.61 19.28 0.35
C THR A 261 20.11 17.86 0.03
N SER A 262 21.21 17.46 0.67
CA SER A 262 21.82 16.14 0.43
C SER A 262 21.15 14.99 1.18
N ARG A 263 20.30 15.30 2.18
CA ARG A 263 19.77 14.32 3.15
C ARG A 263 18.26 14.26 3.25
N SER A 264 17.51 14.99 2.40
CA SER A 264 16.04 14.91 2.45
C SER A 264 15.58 13.51 2.03
N GLN A 265 14.88 12.83 2.94
CA GLN A 265 14.45 11.43 2.82
C GLN A 265 13.08 11.27 2.15
N ALA A 266 12.25 12.30 2.16
CA ALA A 266 10.83 12.13 1.88
C ALA A 266 10.40 12.87 0.61
N THR A 267 10.15 12.11 -0.46
CA THR A 267 9.44 12.55 -1.68
C THR A 267 7.93 12.46 -1.50
N TRP A 268 7.43 12.80 -0.30
CA TRP A 268 6.04 12.63 0.09
C TRP A 268 5.05 13.34 -0.85
N TYR A 269 5.46 14.46 -1.45
CA TYR A 269 4.62 15.25 -2.37
C TYR A 269 4.60 14.66 -3.78
N MET A 270 5.64 13.93 -4.16
CA MET A 270 5.87 13.52 -5.54
C MET A 270 4.72 12.65 -6.04
N ARG A 271 4.34 11.65 -5.24
CA ARG A 271 3.37 10.65 -5.63
C ARG A 271 1.92 11.19 -5.68
N PRO A 272 1.39 11.90 -4.66
CA PRO A 272 0.09 12.56 -4.77
C PRO A 272 0.02 13.54 -5.95
N ALA A 273 1.09 14.31 -6.18
CA ALA A 273 1.15 15.22 -7.32
C ALA A 273 1.19 14.47 -8.66
N LEU A 274 2.04 13.44 -8.79
CA LEU A 274 2.15 12.62 -9.99
C LEU A 274 0.83 11.95 -10.35
N GLN A 275 0.19 11.30 -9.37
CA GLN A 275 -1.11 10.65 -9.56
C GLN A 275 -2.18 11.65 -10.00
N THR A 276 -2.18 12.87 -9.44
CA THR A 276 -3.12 13.91 -9.85
C THR A 276 -2.88 14.39 -11.27
N ILE A 277 -1.61 14.57 -11.67
CA ILE A 277 -1.28 14.97 -13.04
C ILE A 277 -1.75 13.91 -14.02
N GLU A 278 -1.47 12.65 -13.73
CA GLU A 278 -1.85 11.53 -14.59
C GLU A 278 -3.38 11.33 -14.66
N LEU A 279 -4.11 11.54 -13.57
CA LEU A 279 -5.58 11.54 -13.59
C LEU A 279 -6.16 12.69 -14.42
N GLU A 280 -5.60 13.90 -14.32
CA GLU A 280 -6.05 15.03 -15.11
C GLU A 280 -5.70 14.86 -16.60
N ARG A 281 -4.54 14.29 -16.92
CA ARG A 281 -4.17 13.87 -18.28
C ARG A 281 -5.18 12.90 -18.87
N LEU A 282 -5.52 11.84 -18.12
CA LEU A 282 -6.54 10.88 -18.52
C LEU A 282 -7.90 11.56 -18.75
N ARG A 283 -8.31 12.49 -17.87
CA ARG A 283 -9.55 13.27 -18.01
C ARG A 283 -9.56 14.16 -19.26
N LEU A 284 -8.39 14.70 -19.63
CA LEU A 284 -8.22 15.60 -20.77
C LEU A 284 -7.95 14.86 -22.09
N GLY A 285 -7.63 13.56 -22.04
CA GLY A 285 -7.27 12.76 -23.20
C GLY A 285 -5.90 13.11 -23.79
N CYS A 286 -4.94 13.52 -22.95
CA CYS A 286 -3.60 13.96 -23.37
C CYS A 286 -2.44 13.35 -22.57
#